data_AF-A0A5E6NKU6-F1
#
_entry.id   AF-A0A5E6NKU6-F1
#
_cell.length_a   1.000
_cell.length_b   1.000
_cell.length_c   1.000
_cell.angle_alpha   90.00
_cell.angle_beta   90.00
_cell.angle_gamma   90.00
#
_symmetry.space_group_name_H-M   'P 1'
#
loop_
_entity.id
_entity.type
_entity.pdbx_description
1 polymer ?
#
loop_
_entity_poly.entity_id
_entity_poly.type
_entity_poly.pdbx_seq_one_letter_code
_entity_poly.pdbx_strand_id
1 'polypeptide(L)'
;MDTQTNRPTSNIDTVLISAEIIKVCRKLGLSEFSKDGLYLQKHCLGDIKGNLGSPADDYKNFYTARMLLLLESQFLYNEELFNKCVEEIIDSYYVDFHEHTDNFEPIFLANDIIRFWKTLCLNYEHKRRCKEEGDSSNAKNIAHSKNLKLKFSRKLICFSFILKLVNHQGTISKQELANIVRMTPVERLESIQNQHKDSDIDSDIKSIIDDYQWFIDHTQVESQHMLAWIADKIKETRRLKKAISLDKIFIMY
;
A
#
# COMPACT_ATOMS: atom_id res chain seq x y z
N MET A 1 0.24 -37.54 19.24
CA MET A 1 -0.51 -37.85 18.01
C MET A 1 -1.65 -36.87 17.92
N ASP A 2 -1.42 -35.76 17.21
CA ASP A 2 -2.38 -35.18 16.27
C ASP A 2 -1.62 -34.11 15.49
N THR A 3 -0.78 -34.58 14.55
CA THR A 3 -0.27 -33.76 13.46
C THR A 3 -1.47 -33.49 12.56
N GLN A 4 -2.25 -32.46 12.87
CA GLN A 4 -3.20 -31.91 11.91
C GLN A 4 -2.40 -31.38 10.73
N THR A 5 -2.29 -32.25 9.73
CA THR A 5 -1.80 -31.96 8.40
C THR A 5 -2.53 -30.73 7.90
N ASN A 6 -1.77 -29.63 7.80
CA ASN A 6 -2.09 -28.41 7.08
C ASN A 6 -2.44 -28.80 5.64
N ARG A 7 -3.70 -29.19 5.37
CA ARG A 7 -4.14 -29.53 4.03
C ARG A 7 -4.28 -28.20 3.29
N PRO A 8 -3.47 -27.92 2.26
CA PRO A 8 -3.68 -26.74 1.45
C PRO A 8 -5.11 -26.80 0.90
N THR A 9 -5.86 -25.70 1.01
CA THR A 9 -7.17 -25.54 0.36
C THR A 9 -7.06 -26.03 -1.06
N SER A 10 -7.92 -26.97 -1.47
CA SER A 10 -7.78 -27.59 -2.79
C SER A 10 -7.92 -26.55 -3.90
N ASN A 11 -7.40 -26.84 -5.08
CA ASN A 11 -7.58 -25.96 -6.23
C ASN A 11 -9.06 -25.76 -6.56
N ILE A 12 -9.87 -26.81 -6.36
CA ILE A 12 -11.33 -26.76 -6.55
C ILE A 12 -11.96 -25.79 -5.55
N ASP A 13 -11.64 -25.90 -4.27
CA ASP A 13 -12.17 -24.98 -3.23
C ASP A 13 -11.76 -23.54 -3.52
N THR A 14 -10.53 -23.31 -3.98
CA THR A 14 -10.04 -21.98 -4.35
C THR A 14 -10.87 -21.40 -5.52
N VAL A 15 -11.16 -22.21 -6.54
CA VAL A 15 -12.02 -21.80 -7.67
C VAL A 15 -13.44 -21.50 -7.20
N LEU A 16 -14.02 -22.33 -6.32
CA LEU A 16 -15.36 -22.13 -5.79
C LEU A 16 -15.45 -20.84 -4.96
N ILE A 17 -14.48 -20.60 -4.08
CA ILE A 17 -14.42 -19.37 -3.28
C ILE A 17 -14.31 -18.14 -4.19
N SER A 18 -13.40 -18.14 -5.16
CA SER A 18 -13.25 -17.03 -6.11
C SER A 18 -14.53 -16.79 -6.91
N ALA A 19 -15.20 -17.86 -7.36
CA ALA A 19 -16.47 -17.74 -8.08
C ALA A 19 -17.57 -17.12 -7.21
N GLU A 20 -17.68 -17.53 -5.95
CA GLU A 20 -18.66 -16.95 -5.02
C GLU A 20 -18.35 -15.48 -4.70
N ILE A 21 -17.08 -15.12 -4.49
CA ILE A 21 -16.67 -13.72 -4.32
C ILE A 21 -17.11 -12.88 -5.53
N ILE A 22 -16.84 -13.35 -6.75
CA ILE A 22 -17.24 -12.65 -7.98
C ILE A 22 -18.76 -12.49 -8.07
N LYS A 23 -19.53 -13.55 -7.80
CA LYS A 23 -21.00 -13.49 -7.82
C LYS A 23 -21.54 -12.48 -6.81
N VAL A 24 -21.00 -12.48 -5.59
CA VAL A 24 -21.40 -11.53 -4.54
C VAL A 24 -21.08 -10.10 -4.97
N CYS A 25 -19.87 -9.82 -5.45
CA CYS A 25 -19.50 -8.48 -5.93
C CYS A 25 -20.43 -7.97 -7.05
N ARG A 26 -20.76 -8.84 -8.02
CA ARG A 26 -21.71 -8.51 -9.10
C ARG A 26 -23.12 -8.23 -8.57
N LYS A 27 -23.60 -9.05 -7.64
CA LYS A 27 -24.91 -8.86 -6.99
C LYS A 27 -24.98 -7.53 -6.23
N LEU A 28 -23.87 -7.09 -5.65
CA LEU A 28 -23.73 -5.80 -4.97
C LEU A 28 -23.52 -4.62 -5.93
N GLY A 29 -23.44 -4.85 -7.24
CA GLY A 29 -23.18 -3.80 -8.23
C GLY A 29 -21.77 -3.23 -8.18
N LEU A 30 -20.82 -3.94 -7.57
CA LEU A 30 -19.41 -3.55 -7.55
C LEU A 30 -18.77 -3.77 -8.93
N SER A 31 -17.73 -2.99 -9.22
CA SER A 31 -16.95 -3.14 -10.46
C SER A 31 -16.29 -4.52 -10.55
N GLU A 32 -16.13 -5.04 -11.77
CA GLU A 32 -15.40 -6.28 -12.02
C GLU A 32 -13.94 -6.20 -11.53
N PHE A 33 -13.39 -7.35 -11.13
CA PHE A 33 -12.00 -7.45 -10.71
C PHE A 33 -11.05 -7.08 -11.84
N SER A 34 -10.15 -6.12 -11.57
CA SER A 34 -9.17 -5.67 -12.56
C SER A 34 -8.21 -6.78 -12.98
N LYS A 35 -7.69 -6.69 -14.21
CA LYS A 35 -6.72 -7.65 -14.79
C LYS A 35 -7.21 -9.10 -14.72
N ASP A 36 -8.50 -9.30 -15.01
CA ASP A 36 -9.12 -10.62 -15.07
C ASP A 36 -8.93 -11.43 -13.77
N GLY A 37 -9.12 -10.77 -12.63
CA GLY A 37 -9.04 -11.44 -11.33
C GLY A 37 -7.62 -11.78 -10.86
N LEU A 38 -6.56 -11.16 -11.42
CA LEU A 38 -5.17 -11.39 -10.99
C LEU A 38 -4.98 -11.37 -9.46
N TYR A 39 -5.71 -10.49 -8.76
CA TYR A 39 -5.62 -10.32 -7.31
C TYR A 39 -6.52 -11.25 -6.50
N LEU A 40 -7.27 -12.15 -7.14
CA LEU A 40 -7.96 -13.27 -6.49
C LEU A 40 -7.04 -14.47 -6.26
N GLN A 41 -5.79 -14.39 -6.73
CA GLN A 41 -4.80 -15.42 -6.50
C GLN A 41 -4.58 -15.65 -5.00
N LYS A 42 -4.69 -16.91 -4.58
CA LYS A 42 -4.38 -17.34 -3.22
C LYS A 42 -2.87 -17.27 -2.98
N HIS A 43 -2.48 -16.70 -1.85
CA HIS A 43 -1.11 -16.76 -1.34
C HIS A 43 -1.06 -17.57 -0.04
N CYS A 44 -0.03 -18.40 0.11
CA CYS A 44 0.25 -19.10 1.37
C CYS A 44 1.23 -18.30 2.20
N LEU A 45 0.94 -18.14 3.49
CA LEU A 45 1.79 -17.38 4.41
C LEU A 45 3.21 -17.95 4.51
N GLY A 46 3.33 -19.29 4.55
CA GLY A 46 4.62 -19.97 4.55
C GLY A 46 5.47 -19.67 3.31
N ASP A 47 4.84 -19.56 2.14
CA ASP A 47 5.54 -19.20 0.89
C ASP A 47 6.01 -17.75 0.91
N ILE A 48 5.18 -16.83 1.40
CA ILE A 48 5.55 -15.41 1.52
C ILE A 48 6.77 -15.25 2.44
N LYS A 49 6.78 -15.94 3.59
CA LYS A 49 7.88 -15.90 4.56
C LYS A 49 9.13 -16.58 4.01
N GLY A 50 8.99 -17.79 3.47
CA GLY A 50 10.11 -18.60 2.99
C GLY A 50 10.82 -18.03 1.76
N ASN A 51 10.20 -17.09 1.03
CA ASN A 51 10.79 -16.45 -0.13
C ASN A 51 11.14 -14.97 0.12
N LEU A 52 11.03 -14.46 1.35
CA LEU A 52 11.28 -13.06 1.68
C LEU A 52 12.67 -12.62 1.18
N GLY A 53 12.70 -11.59 0.33
CA GLY A 53 13.93 -11.03 -0.23
C GLY A 53 14.56 -11.83 -1.38
N SER A 54 14.05 -13.02 -1.69
CA SER A 54 14.55 -13.86 -2.78
C SER A 54 14.09 -13.39 -4.17
N PRO A 55 14.71 -13.86 -5.28
CA PRO A 55 14.19 -13.59 -6.62
C PRO A 55 12.76 -14.10 -6.86
N ALA A 56 12.36 -15.16 -6.14
CA ALA A 56 11.00 -15.70 -6.22
C ALA A 56 9.96 -14.79 -5.53
N ASP A 57 10.39 -13.92 -4.61
CA ASP A 57 9.52 -12.98 -3.88
C ASP A 57 8.79 -12.05 -4.85
N ASP A 58 9.53 -11.47 -5.80
CA ASP A 58 8.99 -10.61 -6.85
C ASP A 58 8.25 -11.43 -7.91
N TYR A 59 8.88 -12.50 -8.43
CA TYR A 59 8.34 -13.28 -9.54
C TYR A 59 6.96 -13.90 -9.24
N LYS A 60 6.75 -14.34 -7.99
CA LYS A 60 5.48 -14.95 -7.54
C LYS A 60 4.52 -13.94 -6.88
N ASN A 61 4.82 -12.64 -6.93
CA ASN A 61 4.06 -11.55 -6.28
C ASN A 61 3.97 -11.64 -4.75
N PHE A 62 4.78 -12.47 -4.08
CA PHE A 62 4.80 -12.56 -2.62
C PHE A 62 5.21 -11.25 -1.97
N TYR A 63 6.18 -10.56 -2.58
CA TYR A 63 6.63 -9.26 -2.12
C TYR A 63 5.50 -8.23 -2.11
N THR A 64 4.76 -8.11 -3.23
CA THR A 64 3.63 -7.19 -3.33
C THR A 64 2.51 -7.57 -2.36
N ALA A 65 2.18 -8.86 -2.25
CA ALA A 65 1.17 -9.33 -1.31
C ALA A 65 1.53 -8.98 0.15
N ARG A 66 2.80 -9.17 0.55
CA ARG A 66 3.31 -8.83 1.88
C ARG A 66 3.24 -7.33 2.16
N MET A 67 3.65 -6.50 1.21
CA MET A 67 3.58 -5.03 1.37
C MET A 67 2.14 -4.54 1.47
N LEU A 68 1.21 -5.07 0.66
CA LEU A 68 -0.19 -4.71 0.76
C LEU A 68 -0.81 -5.16 2.09
N LEU A 69 -0.46 -6.36 2.57
CA LEU A 69 -0.87 -6.86 3.89
C LEU A 69 -0.46 -5.90 5.01
N LEU A 70 0.79 -5.45 5.03
CA LEU A 70 1.31 -4.60 6.10
C LEU A 70 0.88 -3.13 6.00
N LEU A 71 0.70 -2.60 4.78
CA LEU A 71 0.58 -1.16 4.59
C LEU A 71 -0.85 -0.65 4.48
N GLU A 72 -1.77 -1.44 3.89
CA GLU A 72 -3.13 -0.97 3.57
C GLU A 72 -4.25 -2.03 3.65
N SER A 73 -3.97 -3.25 4.13
CA SER A 73 -4.98 -4.30 4.14
C SER A 73 -6.03 -4.15 5.25
N GLN A 74 -7.18 -4.79 5.03
CA GLN A 74 -8.26 -4.94 6.01
C GLN A 74 -8.81 -6.36 5.91
N PHE A 75 -9.29 -6.91 7.02
CA PHE A 75 -9.92 -8.23 7.02
C PHE A 75 -11.34 -8.15 6.45
N LEU A 76 -11.68 -9.10 5.58
CA LEU A 76 -13.06 -9.29 5.13
C LEU A 76 -13.81 -10.31 6.01
N TYR A 77 -13.09 -11.33 6.48
CA TYR A 77 -13.61 -12.40 7.32
C TYR A 77 -12.50 -12.93 8.23
N ASN A 78 -12.87 -13.38 9.43
CA ASN A 78 -11.97 -13.96 10.44
C ASN A 78 -10.81 -13.02 10.82
N GLU A 79 -11.14 -12.00 11.61
CA GLU A 79 -10.17 -11.04 12.15
C GLU A 79 -9.05 -11.71 12.95
N GLU A 80 -9.35 -12.77 13.71
CA GLU A 80 -8.34 -13.50 14.49
C GLU A 80 -7.27 -14.12 13.59
N LEU A 81 -7.68 -14.75 12.48
CA LEU A 81 -6.74 -15.30 11.49
C LEU A 81 -5.94 -14.19 10.82
N PHE A 82 -6.58 -13.07 10.46
CA PHE A 82 -5.89 -11.92 9.90
C PHE A 82 -4.79 -11.41 10.85
N ASN A 83 -5.11 -11.23 12.12
CA ASN A 83 -4.16 -10.79 13.14
C ASN A 83 -2.97 -11.76 13.27
N LYS A 84 -3.23 -13.07 13.30
CA LYS A 84 -2.17 -14.10 13.31
C LYS A 84 -1.29 -14.01 12.07
N CYS A 85 -1.86 -13.82 10.88
CA CYS A 85 -1.08 -13.66 9.66
C CYS A 85 -0.18 -12.41 9.69
N VAL A 86 -0.70 -11.29 10.20
CA VAL A 86 0.08 -10.06 10.36
C VAL A 86 1.25 -10.26 11.34
N GLU A 87 0.99 -10.87 12.50
CA GLU A 87 2.00 -11.18 13.51
C GLU A 87 3.11 -12.08 12.94
N GLU A 88 2.76 -13.14 12.23
CA GLU A 88 3.73 -14.05 11.60
C GLU A 88 4.59 -13.39 10.50
N ILE A 89 4.03 -12.41 9.78
CA ILE A 89 4.83 -11.61 8.83
C ILE A 89 5.76 -10.68 9.59
N ILE A 90 5.28 -10.00 10.62
CA ILE A 90 6.09 -9.11 11.46
C ILE A 90 7.27 -9.87 12.07
N ASP A 91 7.05 -11.10 12.54
CA ASP A 91 8.12 -11.97 13.07
C ASP A 91 9.28 -12.14 12.08
N SER A 92 8.99 -12.16 10.78
CA SER A 92 10.00 -12.32 9.73
C SER A 92 10.94 -11.10 9.59
N TYR A 93 10.55 -9.95 10.16
CA TYR A 93 11.36 -8.72 10.21
C TYR A 93 12.07 -8.51 11.55
N TYR A 94 11.82 -9.37 12.54
CA TYR A 94 12.30 -9.24 13.92
C TYR A 94 13.27 -10.37 14.32
N VAL A 95 13.95 -10.97 13.34
CA VAL A 95 14.90 -12.08 13.58
C VAL A 95 16.02 -11.66 14.54
N ASP A 96 16.59 -10.47 14.34
CA ASP A 96 17.72 -9.95 15.13
C ASP A 96 17.30 -9.24 16.43
N PHE A 97 15.99 -9.20 16.73
CA PHE A 97 15.45 -8.44 17.86
C PHE A 97 16.03 -8.89 19.21
N HIS A 98 16.21 -10.19 19.40
CA HIS A 98 16.65 -10.77 20.67
C HIS A 98 18.10 -10.42 21.03
N GLU A 99 18.89 -9.98 20.06
CA GLU A 99 20.29 -9.60 20.26
C GLU A 99 20.46 -8.09 20.54
N HIS A 100 19.41 -7.29 20.34
CA HIS A 100 19.48 -5.82 20.35
C HIS A 100 18.25 -5.14 20.98
N THR A 101 17.75 -5.66 22.11
CA THR A 101 16.48 -5.22 22.72
C THR A 101 16.42 -3.72 23.06
N ASP A 102 17.56 -3.10 23.37
CA ASP A 102 17.57 -1.74 23.93
C ASP A 102 17.46 -0.65 22.86
N ASN A 103 17.83 -0.95 21.60
CA ASN A 103 17.85 0.02 20.50
C ASN A 103 17.41 -0.60 19.16
N PHE A 104 16.54 -1.61 19.17
CA PHE A 104 16.13 -2.26 17.94
C PHE A 104 15.19 -1.37 17.13
N GLU A 105 15.58 -1.13 15.88
CA GLU A 105 14.74 -0.49 14.87
C GLU A 105 14.44 -1.50 13.75
N PRO A 106 13.20 -1.58 13.23
CA PRO A 106 12.83 -2.47 12.15
C PRO A 106 13.34 -1.95 10.79
N ILE A 107 14.65 -1.69 10.69
CA ILE A 107 15.34 -1.13 9.52
C ILE A 107 15.11 -2.01 8.30
N PHE A 108 15.10 -3.33 8.47
CA PHE A 108 14.83 -4.24 7.38
C PHE A 108 13.44 -4.05 6.77
N LEU A 109 12.41 -3.86 7.60
CA LEU A 109 11.06 -3.53 7.14
C LEU A 109 11.02 -2.17 6.46
N ALA A 110 11.66 -1.15 7.05
CA ALA A 110 11.72 0.19 6.44
C ALA A 110 12.36 0.14 5.04
N ASN A 111 13.44 -0.62 4.88
CA ASN A 111 14.09 -0.85 3.59
C ASN A 111 13.17 -1.56 2.59
N ASP A 112 12.40 -2.56 3.03
CA ASP A 112 11.44 -3.27 2.17
C ASP A 112 10.30 -2.35 1.72
N ILE A 113 9.80 -1.47 2.59
CA ILE A 113 8.79 -0.45 2.23
C ILE A 113 9.36 0.57 1.23
N ILE A 114 10.59 1.04 1.43
CA ILE A 114 11.25 1.96 0.49
C ILE A 114 11.49 1.27 -0.87
N ARG A 115 11.91 0.00 -0.86
CA ARG A 115 11.99 -0.81 -2.08
C ARG A 115 10.62 -0.88 -2.75
N PHE A 116 9.52 -0.98 -2.00
CA PHE A 116 8.18 -1.14 -2.57
C PHE A 116 7.76 0.11 -3.31
N TRP A 117 8.00 1.27 -2.70
CA TRP A 117 7.84 2.57 -3.35
C TRP A 117 8.63 2.66 -4.67
N LYS A 118 9.92 2.30 -4.66
CA LYS A 118 10.77 2.31 -5.86
C LYS A 118 10.22 1.36 -6.94
N THR A 119 9.78 0.16 -6.56
CA THR A 119 9.15 -0.80 -7.47
C THR A 119 7.86 -0.24 -8.09
N LEU A 120 7.01 0.46 -7.32
CA LEU A 120 5.80 1.10 -7.85
C LEU A 120 6.14 2.19 -8.89
N CYS A 121 7.17 3.00 -8.63
CA CYS A 121 7.66 4.02 -9.56
C CYS A 121 8.19 3.41 -10.87
N LEU A 122 9.05 2.39 -10.78
CA LEU A 122 9.61 1.70 -11.95
C LEU A 122 8.52 0.99 -12.76
N ASN A 123 7.56 0.34 -12.10
CA ASN A 123 6.43 -0.31 -12.74
C ASN A 123 5.52 0.69 -13.48
N TYR A 124 5.36 1.89 -12.94
CA TYR A 124 4.65 2.97 -13.60
C TYR A 124 5.40 3.44 -14.86
N GLU A 125 6.70 3.71 -14.74
CA GLU A 125 7.52 4.17 -15.88
C GLU A 125 7.62 3.12 -17.00
N HIS A 126 7.78 1.84 -16.66
CA HIS A 126 7.73 0.75 -17.64
C HIS A 126 6.40 0.77 -18.42
N LYS A 127 5.26 0.82 -17.72
CA LYS A 127 3.93 0.84 -18.36
C LYS A 127 3.71 2.10 -19.20
N ARG A 128 4.28 3.23 -18.79
CA ARG A 128 4.20 4.49 -19.52
C ARG A 128 4.95 4.36 -20.85
N ARG A 129 6.20 3.89 -20.84
CA ARG A 129 7.02 3.67 -22.05
C ARG A 129 6.37 2.70 -23.03
N CYS A 130 5.84 1.57 -22.56
CA CYS A 130 5.17 0.60 -23.44
C CYS A 130 3.86 1.10 -24.09
N LYS A 131 3.33 2.25 -23.66
CA LYS A 131 2.05 2.82 -24.17
C LYS A 131 2.26 4.00 -25.12
N GLU A 132 3.49 4.42 -25.38
CA GLU A 132 3.79 5.56 -26.26
C GLU A 132 3.51 5.28 -27.74
N GLU A 133 3.19 4.03 -28.13
CA GLU A 133 2.89 3.64 -29.53
C GLU A 133 1.45 3.93 -30.02
N GLY A 134 0.69 4.82 -29.37
CA GLY A 134 -0.67 5.16 -29.81
C GLY A 134 -1.19 6.46 -29.19
N ASP A 135 -0.85 7.59 -29.83
CA ASP A 135 -0.97 8.93 -29.27
C ASP A 135 -2.40 9.51 -29.31
N SER A 136 -3.33 8.92 -28.54
CA SER A 136 -4.64 9.54 -28.30
C SER A 136 -4.62 10.41 -27.03
N SER A 137 -5.30 11.56 -27.07
CA SER A 137 -5.48 12.46 -25.91
C SER A 137 -6.03 11.71 -24.68
N ASN A 138 -6.91 10.72 -24.89
CA ASN A 138 -7.46 9.89 -23.84
C ASN A 138 -6.39 9.01 -23.14
N ALA A 139 -5.45 8.44 -23.90
CA ALA A 139 -4.35 7.65 -23.34
C ALA A 139 -3.44 8.50 -22.43
N LYS A 140 -3.18 9.77 -22.81
CA LYS A 140 -2.44 10.74 -21.98
C LYS A 140 -3.15 11.04 -20.67
N ASN A 141 -4.46 11.26 -20.70
CA ASN A 141 -5.25 11.53 -19.49
C ASN A 141 -5.29 10.32 -18.55
N ILE A 142 -5.39 9.11 -19.09
CA ILE A 142 -5.30 7.86 -18.30
C ILE A 142 -3.91 7.70 -17.68
N ALA A 143 -2.83 8.06 -18.38
CA ALA A 143 -1.48 8.03 -17.82
C ALA A 143 -1.33 9.05 -16.69
N HIS A 144 -1.85 10.26 -16.86
CA HIS A 144 -1.84 11.30 -15.83
C HIS A 144 -2.66 10.89 -14.59
N SER A 145 -3.81 10.23 -14.77
CA SER A 145 -4.60 9.73 -13.62
C SER A 145 -3.82 8.71 -12.79
N LYS A 146 -3.07 7.82 -13.46
CA LYS A 146 -2.18 6.85 -12.79
C LYS A 146 -1.03 7.53 -12.07
N ASN A 147 -0.46 8.59 -12.65
CA ASN A 147 0.58 9.39 -12.00
C ASN A 147 0.06 10.03 -10.72
N LEU A 148 -1.13 10.64 -10.75
CA LEU A 148 -1.75 11.20 -9.54
C LEU A 148 -1.97 10.13 -8.47
N LYS A 149 -2.50 8.95 -8.82
CA LYS A 149 -2.64 7.84 -7.87
C LYS A 149 -1.29 7.38 -7.30
N LEU A 150 -0.23 7.38 -8.10
CA LEU A 150 1.12 7.06 -7.64
C LEU A 150 1.63 8.11 -6.64
N LYS A 151 1.50 9.40 -6.97
CA LYS A 151 2.02 10.50 -6.15
C LYS A 151 1.28 10.68 -4.84
N PHE A 152 -0.04 10.53 -4.82
CA PHE A 152 -0.85 10.74 -3.63
C PHE A 152 -1.04 9.42 -2.86
N SER A 153 -1.90 8.53 -3.36
CA SER A 153 -2.26 7.30 -2.65
C SER A 153 -1.07 6.37 -2.40
N ARG A 154 -0.34 5.97 -3.45
CA ARG A 154 0.75 4.99 -3.30
C ARG A 154 1.91 5.51 -2.46
N LYS A 155 2.24 6.80 -2.59
CA LYS A 155 3.24 7.45 -1.75
C LYS A 155 2.80 7.47 -0.30
N LEU A 156 1.58 7.94 -0.03
CA LEU A 156 1.06 8.08 1.32
C LEU A 156 1.05 6.73 2.06
N ILE A 157 0.64 5.65 1.39
CA ILE A 157 0.66 4.29 1.96
C ILE A 157 2.06 3.90 2.45
N CYS A 158 3.11 4.19 1.67
CA CYS A 158 4.48 3.83 2.04
C CYS A 158 5.04 4.78 3.11
N PHE A 159 4.98 6.09 2.86
CA PHE A 159 5.71 7.05 3.69
C PHE A 159 4.99 7.43 4.98
N SER A 160 3.66 7.29 5.07
CA SER A 160 2.98 7.41 6.38
C SER A 160 3.49 6.35 7.37
N PHE A 161 3.79 5.14 6.88
CA PHE A 161 4.36 4.07 7.68
C PHE A 161 5.80 4.40 8.09
N ILE A 162 6.64 4.81 7.13
CA ILE A 162 8.03 5.21 7.42
C ILE A 162 8.08 6.36 8.44
N LEU A 163 7.28 7.41 8.24
CA LEU A 163 7.21 8.52 9.19
C LEU A 163 6.81 8.05 10.58
N LYS A 164 5.86 7.11 10.68
CA LYS A 164 5.44 6.56 11.98
C LYS A 164 6.55 5.76 12.66
N LEU A 165 7.36 5.02 11.90
CA LEU A 165 8.55 4.31 12.43
C LEU A 165 9.61 5.30 12.90
N VAL A 166 9.99 6.28 12.08
CA VAL A 166 11.04 7.28 12.41
C VAL A 166 10.64 8.16 13.58
N ASN A 167 9.35 8.45 13.72
CA ASN A 167 8.81 9.24 14.81
C ASN A 167 8.77 8.48 16.16
N HIS A 168 8.94 7.16 16.15
CA HIS A 168 8.95 6.38 17.38
C HIS A 168 10.20 6.69 18.22
N GLN A 169 10.06 6.69 19.54
CA GLN A 169 11.18 6.88 20.47
C GLN A 169 11.59 5.54 21.07
N GLY A 170 12.86 5.16 20.92
CA GLY A 170 13.37 3.87 21.38
C GLY A 170 12.87 2.67 20.56
N THR A 171 13.04 1.47 21.11
CA THR A 171 12.72 0.21 20.44
C THR A 171 11.22 0.06 20.14
N ILE A 172 10.89 -0.28 18.90
CA ILE A 172 9.51 -0.62 18.48
C ILE A 172 9.27 -2.11 18.73
N SER A 173 8.36 -2.45 19.63
CA SER A 173 7.93 -3.84 19.85
C SER A 173 7.10 -4.40 18.68
N LYS A 174 7.04 -5.73 18.57
CA LYS A 174 6.19 -6.40 17.57
C LYS A 174 4.71 -6.01 17.70
N GLN A 175 4.23 -5.84 18.93
CA GLN A 175 2.84 -5.47 19.21
C GLN A 175 2.55 -4.03 18.78
N GLU A 176 3.47 -3.09 19.03
CA GLU A 176 3.34 -1.72 18.54
C GLU A 176 3.35 -1.67 17.01
N LEU A 177 4.22 -2.44 16.36
CA LEU A 177 4.23 -2.53 14.91
C LEU A 177 2.91 -3.10 14.36
N ALA A 178 2.35 -4.13 14.99
CA ALA A 178 1.03 -4.67 14.62
C ALA A 178 -0.08 -3.62 14.76
N ASN A 179 0.00 -2.74 15.76
CA ASN A 179 -0.92 -1.61 15.88
C ASN A 179 -0.73 -0.60 14.74
N ILE A 180 0.50 -0.29 14.33
CA ILE A 180 0.78 0.59 13.18
C ILE A 180 0.22 0.01 11.86
N VAL A 181 0.29 -1.32 11.68
CA VAL A 181 -0.29 -2.01 10.51
C VAL A 181 -1.80 -1.80 10.42
N ARG A 182 -2.51 -1.80 11.56
CA ARG A 182 -3.97 -1.60 11.61
C ARG A 182 -4.41 -0.18 11.29
N MET A 183 -3.53 0.80 11.45
CA MET A 183 -3.82 2.19 11.15
C MET A 183 -3.85 2.43 9.64
N THR A 184 -4.83 3.20 9.17
CA THR A 184 -4.84 3.77 7.83
C THR A 184 -3.69 4.78 7.66
N PRO A 185 -3.30 5.11 6.41
CA PRO A 185 -2.25 6.10 6.19
C PRO A 185 -2.53 7.47 6.80
N VAL A 186 -3.81 7.88 6.88
CA VAL A 186 -4.22 9.15 7.50
C VAL A 186 -4.13 9.07 9.02
N GLU A 187 -4.62 7.99 9.64
CA GLU A 187 -4.51 7.79 11.09
C GLU A 187 -3.03 7.78 11.56
N ARG A 188 -2.12 7.23 10.75
CA ARG A 188 -0.67 7.28 11.05
C ARG A 188 -0.16 8.71 11.11
N LEU A 189 -0.57 9.56 10.16
CA LEU A 189 -0.21 10.97 10.14
C LEU A 189 -0.84 11.76 11.29
N GLU A 190 -2.14 11.59 11.53
CA GLU A 190 -2.85 12.23 12.64
C GLU A 190 -2.24 11.85 14.00
N SER A 191 -1.80 10.60 14.14
CA SER A 191 -1.10 10.16 15.35
C SER A 191 0.22 10.91 15.57
N ILE A 192 1.00 11.16 14.51
CA ILE A 192 2.23 11.94 14.60
C ILE A 192 1.90 13.40 14.90
N GLN A 193 0.92 13.97 14.20
CA GLN A 193 0.45 15.34 14.41
C GLN A 193 0.06 15.60 15.88
N ASN A 194 -0.68 14.68 16.48
CA ASN A 194 -1.09 14.79 17.87
C ASN A 194 0.06 14.77 18.88
N GLN A 195 1.22 14.20 18.52
CA GLN A 195 2.41 14.17 19.37
C GLN A 195 3.25 15.45 19.26
N HIS A 196 3.12 16.17 18.15
CA HIS A 196 3.94 17.35 17.80
C HIS A 196 3.09 18.61 17.61
N LYS A 197 2.01 18.77 18.36
CA LYS A 197 1.11 19.94 18.24
C LYS A 197 1.88 21.27 18.33
N ASP A 198 1.44 22.24 17.53
CA ASP A 198 2.00 23.59 17.48
C ASP A 198 3.48 23.66 17.02
N SER A 199 3.97 22.62 16.33
CA SER A 199 5.30 22.59 15.71
C SER A 199 5.24 22.70 14.18
N ASP A 200 6.39 22.86 13.53
CA ASP A 200 6.47 22.81 12.06
C ASP A 200 5.95 21.47 11.52
N ILE A 201 6.15 20.36 12.25
CA ILE A 201 5.67 19.01 11.90
C ILE A 201 4.14 18.96 11.84
N ASP A 202 3.46 19.62 12.78
CA ASP A 202 1.99 19.72 12.78
C ASP A 202 1.49 20.41 11.50
N SER A 203 2.11 21.52 11.15
CA SER A 203 1.77 22.29 9.95
C SER A 203 2.02 21.51 8.65
N ASP A 204 3.13 20.77 8.58
CA ASP A 204 3.50 19.94 7.43
C ASP A 204 2.53 18.77 7.27
N ILE A 205 2.22 18.05 8.36
CA ILE A 205 1.26 16.95 8.32
C ILE A 205 -0.13 17.42 7.91
N LYS A 206 -0.59 18.55 8.46
CA LYS A 206 -1.85 19.16 8.05
C LYS A 206 -1.89 19.44 6.55
N SER A 207 -0.81 20.00 6.01
CA SER A 207 -0.67 20.25 4.57
C SER A 207 -0.77 18.96 3.74
N ILE A 208 -0.12 17.88 4.19
CA ILE A 208 -0.19 16.55 3.53
C ILE A 208 -1.62 16.01 3.53
N ILE A 209 -2.33 16.09 4.67
CA ILE A 209 -3.71 15.61 4.81
C ILE A 209 -4.64 16.42 3.91
N ASP A 210 -4.51 17.75 3.89
CA ASP A 210 -5.30 18.65 3.05
C ASP A 210 -5.06 18.39 1.54
N ASP A 211 -3.81 18.14 1.16
CA ASP A 211 -3.42 17.76 -0.20
C ASP A 211 -4.02 16.39 -0.60
N TYR A 212 -4.04 15.43 0.33
CA TYR A 212 -4.64 14.12 0.10
C TYR A 212 -6.17 14.19 0.01
N GLN A 213 -6.83 14.95 0.89
CA GLN A 213 -8.28 15.16 0.85
C GLN A 213 -8.69 15.80 -0.49
N TRP A 214 -7.96 16.84 -0.91
CA TRP A 214 -8.16 17.44 -2.22
C TRP A 214 -8.01 16.41 -3.35
N PHE A 215 -7.05 15.48 -3.28
CA PHE A 215 -6.91 14.42 -4.27
C PHE A 215 -8.12 13.46 -4.27
N ILE A 216 -8.62 13.07 -3.09
CA ILE A 216 -9.79 12.20 -2.94
C ILE A 216 -11.04 12.86 -3.54
N ASP A 217 -11.30 14.12 -3.22
CA ASP A 217 -12.48 14.87 -3.71
C ASP A 217 -12.58 14.90 -5.24
N HIS A 218 -11.44 14.85 -5.93
CA HIS A 218 -11.36 14.92 -7.39
C HIS A 218 -11.20 13.56 -8.08
N THR A 219 -10.90 12.49 -7.32
CA THR A 219 -10.58 11.16 -7.90
C THR A 219 -11.46 10.03 -7.37
N GLN A 220 -12.23 10.22 -6.32
CA GLN A 220 -13.28 9.28 -5.90
C GLN A 220 -14.61 9.62 -6.58
N VAL A 221 -14.56 9.68 -7.91
CA VAL A 221 -15.71 9.90 -8.79
C VAL A 221 -15.65 8.92 -9.95
N GLU A 222 -16.75 8.82 -10.69
CA GLU A 222 -16.81 8.02 -11.93
C GLU A 222 -15.64 8.33 -12.87
N SER A 223 -15.09 7.28 -13.50
CA SER A 223 -13.85 7.39 -14.28
C SER A 223 -13.94 8.43 -15.39
N GLN A 224 -15.11 8.58 -16.01
CA GLN A 224 -15.34 9.57 -17.06
C GLN A 224 -15.22 11.01 -16.53
N HIS A 225 -15.80 11.30 -15.35
CA HIS A 225 -15.72 12.61 -14.71
C HIS A 225 -14.28 12.94 -14.28
N MET A 226 -13.56 11.97 -13.72
CA MET A 226 -12.16 12.14 -13.36
C MET A 226 -11.30 12.47 -14.58
N LEU A 227 -11.50 11.75 -15.69
CA LEU A 227 -10.73 11.98 -16.93
C LEU A 227 -11.06 13.33 -17.57
N ALA A 228 -12.31 13.78 -17.50
CA ALA A 228 -12.71 15.11 -17.95
C ALA A 228 -12.04 16.21 -17.09
N TRP A 229 -12.00 16.03 -15.77
CA TRP A 229 -11.27 16.94 -14.87
C TRP A 229 -9.77 16.96 -15.17
N ILE A 230 -9.18 15.81 -15.48
CA ILE A 230 -7.76 15.73 -15.85
C ILE A 230 -7.46 16.44 -17.18
N ALA A 231 -8.40 16.41 -18.13
CA ALA A 231 -8.24 17.08 -19.42
C ALA A 231 -8.29 18.62 -19.34
N ASP A 232 -8.78 19.18 -18.23
CA ASP A 232 -8.93 20.63 -18.03
C ASP A 232 -7.56 21.30 -17.79
N LYS A 233 -7.04 21.97 -18.83
CA LYS A 233 -5.75 22.66 -18.82
C LYS A 233 -5.66 23.81 -17.82
N ILE A 234 -6.77 24.46 -17.46
CA ILE A 234 -6.76 25.56 -16.47
C ILE A 234 -6.43 25.00 -15.08
N LYS A 235 -6.89 23.78 -14.79
CA LYS A 235 -6.65 23.10 -13.51
C LYS A 235 -5.30 22.36 -13.49
N GLU A 236 -4.59 22.25 -14.61
CA GLU A 236 -3.31 21.53 -14.74
C GLU A 236 -2.21 22.13 -13.85
N THR A 237 -2.04 23.45 -13.88
CA THR A 237 -1.02 24.15 -13.10
C THR A 237 -1.20 23.96 -11.59
N ARG A 238 -2.44 23.94 -11.09
CA ARG A 238 -2.73 23.72 -9.66
C ARG A 238 -2.43 22.28 -9.24
N ARG A 239 -2.77 21.29 -10.09
CA ARG A 239 -2.46 19.87 -9.87
C ARG A 239 -0.96 19.62 -9.80
N LEU A 240 -0.19 20.20 -10.74
CA LEU A 240 1.26 20.09 -10.78
C LEU A 240 1.91 20.71 -9.55
N LYS A 241 1.45 21.89 -9.10
CA LYS A 241 1.96 22.54 -7.88
C LYS A 241 1.77 21.68 -6.62
N LYS A 242 0.57 21.13 -6.39
CA LYS A 242 0.31 20.23 -5.24
C LYS A 242 1.15 18.95 -5.32
N ALA A 243 1.22 18.32 -6.49
CA ALA A 243 2.05 17.14 -6.71
C ALA A 243 3.54 17.38 -6.41
N ILE A 244 4.09 18.53 -6.84
CA ILE A 244 5.49 18.91 -6.57
C ILE A 244 5.70 19.23 -5.08
N SER A 245 4.74 19.89 -4.44
CA SER A 245 4.79 20.18 -2.99
C SER A 245 4.93 18.90 -2.19
N LEU A 246 4.07 17.91 -2.46
CA LEU A 246 4.14 16.60 -1.84
C LEU A 246 5.45 15.86 -2.17
N ASP A 247 5.98 15.99 -3.39
CA ASP A 247 7.28 15.41 -3.76
C ASP A 247 8.43 15.96 -2.88
N LYS A 248 8.44 17.27 -2.58
CA LYS A 248 9.49 17.89 -1.75
C LYS A 248 9.51 17.38 -0.32
N ILE A 249 8.34 17.15 0.27
CA ILE A 249 8.21 16.68 1.67
C ILE A 249 8.84 15.28 1.84
N PHE A 250 8.74 14.41 0.84
CA PHE A 250 9.19 13.02 0.93
C PHE A 250 10.53 12.70 0.25
N ILE A 251 11.16 13.66 -0.45
CA ILE A 251 12.49 13.49 -1.09
C ILE A 251 13.64 13.91 -0.14
N MET A 252 13.33 14.53 1.01
CA MET A 252 14.33 14.93 2.01
C MET A 252 14.83 13.78 2.92
N TYR A 253 14.43 12.54 2.65
CA TYR A 253 14.87 11.32 3.33
C TYR A 253 15.15 10.22 2.30
#